data_AF-A0A6L9UH11-F1
#
_entry.id   AF-A0A6L9UH11-F1
#
_cell.length_a   1.000
_cell.length_b   1.000
_cell.length_c   1.000
_cell.angle_alpha   90.00
_cell.angle_beta   90.00
_cell.angle_gamma   90.00
#
_symmetry.space_group_name_H-M   'P 1'
#
loop_
_entity.id
_entity.type
_entity.pdbx_description
1 polymer ?
#
loop_
_entity_poly.entity_id
_entity_poly.type
_entity_poly.pdbx_seq_one_letter_code
_entity_poly.pdbx_strand_id
1 'polypeptide(L)' 'MARLRHFFRLSAQRDDIETKLLLREFSALFLEDPFEDGTDKELRAKCAELSAAISSRRFRHRH' A
#
# COMPACT_ATOMS: atom_id res chain seq x y z
N MET A 1 2.85 -18.89 15.20
CA MET A 1 1.75 -18.21 14.46
C MET A 1 1.78 -16.67 14.47
N ALA A 2 2.43 -15.98 15.42
CA ALA A 2 2.40 -14.51 15.48
C ALA A 2 3.05 -13.79 14.26
N ARG A 3 4.15 -14.31 13.73
CA ARG A 3 4.83 -13.75 12.54
C ARG A 3 3.97 -13.80 11.28
N LEU A 4 3.28 -14.92 11.06
CA LEU A 4 2.39 -15.12 9.93
C LEU A 4 1.16 -14.20 10.01
N ARG A 5 0.55 -14.08 11.20
CA ARG A 5 -0.54 -13.10 11.44
C ARG A 5 -0.09 -11.67 11.17
N HIS A 6 1.12 -11.31 11.60
CA HIS A 6 1.65 -9.98 11.35
C HIS A 6 1.88 -9.72 9.85
N PHE A 7 2.43 -10.71 9.12
CA PHE A 7 2.57 -10.62 7.66
C PHE A 7 1.22 -10.37 6.99
N PHE A 8 0.21 -11.20 7.27
CA PHE A 8 -1.12 -11.03 6.68
C PHE A 8 -1.76 -9.69 7.05
N ARG A 9 -1.54 -9.19 8.27
CA ARG A 9 -2.00 -7.86 8.66
C ARG A 9 -1.38 -6.75 7.81
N LEU A 10 -0.07 -6.79 7.59
CA LEU A 10 0.61 -5.81 6.74
C LEU A 10 0.15 -5.92 5.28
N SER A 11 -0.02 -7.14 4.77
CA SER A 11 -0.51 -7.36 3.40
C SER A 11 -1.93 -6.79 3.23
N ALA A 12 -2.85 -7.09 4.15
CA ALA A 12 -4.21 -6.57 4.11
C ALA A 12 -4.24 -5.02 4.16
N GLN A 13 -3.35 -4.40 4.94
CA GLN A 13 -3.23 -2.94 4.98
C GLN A 13 -2.72 -2.36 3.66
N ARG A 14 -1.78 -3.03 3.00
CA ARG A 14 -1.28 -2.61 1.69
C ARG A 14 -2.36 -2.76 0.63
N ASP A 15 -3.06 -3.89 0.60
CA ASP A 15 -4.10 -4.16 -0.41
C ASP A 15 -5.28 -3.17 -0.31
N ASP A 16 -5.64 -2.73 0.91
CA ASP A 16 -6.62 -1.66 1.12
C ASP A 16 -6.16 -0.31 0.54
N ILE A 17 -4.87 0.02 0.71
CA ILE A 17 -4.28 1.25 0.15
C ILE A 17 -4.22 1.18 -1.38
N GLU A 18 -3.80 0.04 -1.95
CA GLU A 18 -3.78 -0.18 -3.41
C GLU A 18 -5.19 -0.06 -4.00
N THR A 19 -6.21 -0.60 -3.31
CA THR A 19 -7.61 -0.47 -3.75
C THR A 19 -8.07 0.99 -3.76
N LYS A 20 -7.69 1.78 -2.75
CA LYS A 20 -8.01 3.22 -2.69
C LYS A 20 -7.33 4.01 -3.79
N LEU A 21 -6.06 3.73 -4.07
CA LEU A 21 -5.32 4.34 -5.17
C LEU A 21 -5.98 4.01 -6.51
N LEU A 22 -6.36 2.76 -6.73
CA LEU A 22 -6.98 2.31 -7.97
C LEU A 22 -8.36 2.95 -8.19
N LEU A 23 -9.15 3.11 -7.12
CA LEU A 23 -10.42 3.83 -7.19
C LEU A 23 -10.22 5.31 -7.56
N ARG A 24 -9.20 5.95 -6.99
CA ARG A 24 -8.88 7.35 -7.30
C ARG A 24 -8.37 7.53 -8.72
N GLU A 25 -7.46 6.67 -9.17
CA GLU A 25 -6.99 6.63 -10.56
C GLU A 25 -8.16 6.44 -11.52
N PHE A 26 -9.08 5.52 -11.21
CA PHE A 26 -10.30 5.33 -11.99
C PHE A 26 -11.17 6.59 -12.00
N SER A 27 -11.43 7.21 -10.85
CA SER A 27 -12.22 8.46 -10.77
C SER A 27 -11.59 9.60 -11.57
N ALA A 28 -10.26 9.73 -11.54
CA ALA A 28 -9.54 10.76 -12.29
C ALA A 28 -9.71 10.64 -13.82
N LEU A 29 -9.95 9.42 -14.34
CA LEU A 29 -10.22 9.23 -15.78
C LEU A 29 -11.56 9.81 -16.24
N PHE A 30 -12.53 9.98 -15.32
CA PHE A 30 -13.86 10.50 -15.64
C PHE A 30 -14.07 11.95 -15.20
N LEU A 31 -13.12 12.52 -14.46
CA LEU A 31 -13.17 13.90 -13.99
C LEU A 31 -12.35 14.78 -14.93
N GLU A 32 -12.95 15.86 -15.45
CA GLU A 32 -12.26 16.83 -16.33
C GLU A 32 -11.13 17.58 -15.62
N ASP A 33 -11.21 17.74 -14.29
CA ASP A 33 -10.16 18.35 -13.45
C ASP A 33 -10.07 17.63 -12.08
N PRO A 34 -9.29 16.55 -11.97
CA PRO A 34 -9.11 15.85 -10.71
C PRO A 34 -8.26 16.70 -9.76
N PHE A 35 -8.86 17.17 -8.67
CA PHE A 35 -8.16 17.88 -7.61
C PHE A 35 -7.07 17.00 -6.99
N GLU A 36 -5.79 17.32 -7.24
CA GLU A 36 -4.66 16.70 -6.53
C GLU A 36 -4.53 17.28 -5.12
N ASP A 37 -5.10 16.58 -4.14
CA ASP A 37 -5.01 16.91 -2.70
C ASP A 37 -3.71 16.43 -2.04
N GLY A 38 -2.81 15.77 -2.80
CA GLY A 38 -1.58 15.18 -2.27
C GLY A 38 -1.76 13.84 -1.55
N THR A 39 -3.00 13.42 -1.28
CA THR A 39 -3.29 12.15 -0.60
C THR A 39 -2.79 10.95 -1.40
N ASP A 40 -2.74 11.02 -2.74
CA ASP A 40 -2.16 9.95 -3.56
C ASP A 40 -0.67 9.73 -3.29
N LYS A 41 0.09 10.81 -3.06
CA LYS A 41 1.50 10.72 -2.71
C LYS A 41 1.67 10.06 -1.34
N GLU A 42 0.84 10.43 -0.38
CA GLU A 42 0.86 9.82 0.97
C GLU A 42 0.49 8.33 0.94
N LEU A 43 -0.55 7.97 0.19
CA LEU A 43 -0.98 6.58 0.01
C LEU A 43 0.12 5.76 -0.67
N ARG A 44 0.75 6.28 -1.74
CA ARG A 44 1.87 5.61 -2.43
C ARG A 44 3.09 5.44 -1.52
N ALA A 45 3.44 6.47 -0.74
CA ALA A 45 4.54 6.40 0.24
C ALA A 45 4.27 5.31 1.29
N LYS A 46 3.06 5.28 1.85
CA LYS A 46 2.65 4.27 2.84
C LYS A 46 2.63 2.85 2.25
N CYS A 47 2.23 2.71 0.98
CA CYS A 47 2.31 1.43 0.28
C CYS A 47 3.76 0.93 0.13
N ALA A 48 4.69 1.85 -0.20
CA ALA A 48 6.11 1.54 -0.29
C ALA A 48 6.70 1.11 1.07
N GLU A 49 6.34 1.81 2.16
CA GLU A 49 6.74 1.46 3.51
C GLU A 49 6.25 0.06 3.93
N LEU A 50 4.98 -0.26 3.67
CA LEU A 50 4.42 -1.58 3.96
C LEU A 50 5.11 -2.67 3.14
N SER A 51 5.38 -2.41 1.86
CA SER A 51 6.09 -3.34 0.98
C SER A 51 7.53 -3.60 1.45
N ALA A 52 8.23 -2.56 1.92
CA ALA A 52 9.54 -2.68 2.55
C ALA A 52 9.49 -3.45 3.88
N ALA A 53 8.48 -3.19 4.71
CA ALA A 53 8.27 -3.90 5.99
C ALA A 53 7.97 -5.39 5.78
N ILE A 54 7.21 -5.74 4.75
CA ILE A 54 6.92 -7.12 4.36
C ILE A 54 8.19 -7.81 3.84
N SER A 55 8.95 -7.13 2.97
CA SER A 55 10.14 -7.69 2.31
C SER A 55 11.33 -7.86 3.28
N SER A 56 11.57 -6.88 4.15
CA SER A 56 12.63 -6.94 5.18
C SER A 56 12.45 -8.10 6.16
N ARG A 57 11.20 -8.50 6.43
CA ARG A 57 10.88 -9.66 7.28
C ARG A 57 11.12 -11.00 6.57
N ARG A 58 10.99 -11.05 5.25
CA ARG A 58 11.35 -12.24 4.45
C ARG A 58 12.86 -12.46 4.38
N PHE A 59 13.68 -11.41 4.50
CA PHE A 59 15.13 -11.48 4.30
C PHE A 59 15.94 -11.91 5.54
N ARG A 60 15.33 -12.01 6.74
CA ARG A 60 16.02 -12.42 7.99
C ARG A 60 16.21 -13.93 8.16
N HIS A 61 16.04 -14.74 7.11
CA HIS A 61 16.14 -16.20 7.18
C HIS A 61 17.27 -16.77 6.31
N ARG A 62 18.40 -16.05 6.22
CA ARG A 62 19.61 -16.57 5.58
C ARG A 62 20.85 -16.03 6.28
N HIS A 63 21.23 -16.69 7.36
CA HIS A 63 22.61 -16.94 7.75
C HIS A 63 22.65 -18.13 8.72
#